data_AF-A0A931QUJ3-F1
#
_entry.id   AF-A0A931QUJ3-F1
#
_cell.length_a   1.000
_cell.length_b   1.000
_cell.length_c   1.000
_cell.angle_alpha   90.00
_cell.angle_beta   90.00
_cell.angle_gamma   90.00
#
_symmetry.space_group_name_H-M   'P 1'
#
loop_
_entity.id
_entity.type
_entity.pdbx_description
1 polymer ?
#
loop_
_entity_poly.entity_id
_entity_poly.type
_entity_poly.pdbx_seq_one_letter_code
_entity_poly.pdbx_strand_id
1 'polypeptide(L)'
;ILYHLADSLHPLEIALLAGLGAMIGDYIIFKYLKDKIFIELRPLFLRHGKPYIRVLYRSPYFIWMLPVFGAFIIASPFPDEIGVGILGLSKIKRWQFFLLSLVLNAIGIFLVVTIAKLF
;
A
#
# COMPACT_ATOMS: atom_id res chain seq x y z
N ILE A 1 -2.98 -18.06 -15.27
CA ILE A 1 -1.66 -17.58 -15.76
C ILE A 1 -0.58 -17.83 -14.71
N LEU A 2 -0.68 -17.30 -13.49
CA LEU A 2 0.28 -17.57 -12.40
C LEU A 2 0.45 -19.06 -12.03
N TYR A 3 -0.65 -19.82 -12.00
CA TYR A 3 -0.64 -21.27 -11.76
C TYR A 3 0.21 -22.03 -12.80
N HIS A 4 0.16 -21.63 -14.08
CA HIS A 4 0.94 -22.26 -15.16
C HIS A 4 2.42 -21.87 -15.16
N LEU A 5 2.77 -20.69 -14.62
CA LEU A 5 4.18 -20.28 -14.48
C LEU A 5 4.87 -20.92 -13.27
N ALA A 6 4.11 -21.30 -12.25
CA ALA A 6 4.63 -21.89 -11.02
C ALA A 6 5.31 -23.25 -11.23
N ASP A 7 4.90 -23.99 -12.26
CA ASP A 7 5.49 -25.29 -12.63
C ASP A 7 6.84 -25.18 -13.35
N SER A 8 7.18 -24.01 -13.90
CA SER A 8 8.35 -23.85 -14.78
C SER A 8 9.45 -22.95 -14.22
N LEU A 9 9.14 -22.10 -13.24
CA LEU A 9 10.05 -21.06 -12.73
C LEU A 9 10.24 -21.17 -11.21
N HIS A 10 11.43 -20.76 -10.74
CA HIS A 10 11.73 -20.67 -9.32
C HIS A 10 10.75 -19.65 -8.66
N PRO A 11 9.99 -20.02 -7.62
CA PRO A 11 8.98 -19.16 -6.97
C PRO A 11 9.51 -17.78 -6.56
N LEU A 12 10.81 -17.72 -6.28
CA LEU A 12 11.52 -16.52 -5.85
C LEU A 12 11.65 -15.48 -6.98
N GLU A 13 11.90 -15.91 -8.22
CA GLU A 13 11.99 -15.01 -9.38
C GLU A 13 10.64 -14.41 -9.76
N ILE A 14 9.58 -15.23 -9.73
CA ILE A 14 8.21 -14.77 -9.95
C ILE A 14 7.83 -13.74 -8.88
N ALA A 15 8.09 -14.05 -7.61
CA ALA A 15 7.76 -13.15 -6.51
C ALA A 15 8.50 -11.80 -6.61
N LEU A 16 9.78 -11.81 -7.01
CA LEU A 16 10.56 -10.58 -7.20
C LEU A 16 10.07 -9.76 -8.40
N LEU A 17 9.88 -10.38 -9.57
CA LEU A 17 9.46 -9.66 -10.78
C LEU A 17 8.02 -9.17 -10.69
N ALA A 18 7.11 -10.00 -10.21
CA ALA A 18 5.71 -9.62 -10.00
C ALA A 18 5.58 -8.60 -8.86
N GLY A 19 6.37 -8.74 -7.79
CA GLY A 19 6.45 -7.76 -6.70
C GLY A 19 6.96 -6.40 -7.17
N LEU A 20 7.95 -6.36 -8.07
CA LEU A 20 8.43 -5.12 -8.70
C LEU A 20 7.34 -4.47 -9.57
N GLY A 21 6.62 -5.27 -10.36
CA GLY A 21 5.50 -4.78 -11.17
C GLY A 21 4.39 -4.17 -10.32
N ALA A 22 3.97 -4.87 -9.26
CA ALA A 22 2.98 -4.40 -8.30
C ALA A 22 3.43 -3.09 -7.62
N MET A 23 4.68 -3.03 -7.16
CA MET A 23 5.28 -1.85 -6.55
C MET A 23 5.25 -0.61 -7.47
N ILE A 24 5.49 -0.78 -8.78
CA ILE A 24 5.40 0.33 -9.73
C ILE A 24 3.95 0.83 -9.85
N GLY A 25 2.97 -0.07 -9.92
CA GLY A 25 1.55 0.27 -9.95
C GLY A 25 1.11 1.04 -8.69
N ASP A 26 1.40 0.47 -7.53
CA ASP A 26 1.18 1.06 -6.21
C ASP A 26 1.81 2.45 -6.10
N TYR A 27 3.03 2.62 -6.62
CA TYR A 27 3.71 3.90 -6.59
C TYR A 27 3.01 4.98 -7.43
N ILE A 28 2.47 4.62 -8.61
CA ILE A 28 1.73 5.55 -9.45
C ILE A 28 0.47 6.03 -8.71
N ILE A 29 -0.27 5.11 -8.09
CA ILE A 29 -1.46 5.40 -7.28
C ILE A 29 -1.09 6.29 -6.09
N PHE A 30 -0.06 5.90 -5.34
CA PHE A 30 0.46 6.64 -4.19
C PHE A 30 0.85 8.07 -4.58
N LYS A 31 1.60 8.23 -5.67
CA LYS A 31 2.06 9.53 -6.16
C LYS A 31 0.87 10.42 -6.52
N TYR A 32 -0.13 9.89 -7.21
CA TYR A 32 -1.31 10.67 -7.59
C TYR A 32 -2.15 11.07 -6.37
N LEU A 33 -2.37 10.15 -5.45
CA LEU A 33 -3.10 10.42 -4.20
C LEU A 33 -2.37 11.46 -3.35
N LYS A 34 -1.05 11.30 -3.18
CA LYS A 34 -0.23 12.19 -2.37
C LYS A 34 -0.08 13.60 -2.94
N ASP A 35 0.22 13.71 -4.22
CA ASP A 35 0.62 14.98 -4.83
C ASP A 35 -0.56 15.77 -5.43
N LYS A 36 -1.70 15.12 -5.72
CA LYS A 36 -2.89 15.80 -6.28
C LYS A 36 -4.03 15.81 -5.27
N ILE A 37 -4.49 14.63 -4.89
CA ILE A 37 -5.74 14.46 -4.15
C ILE A 37 -5.61 14.98 -2.72
N PHE A 38 -4.54 14.64 -1.99
CA PHE A 38 -4.42 15.09 -0.59
C PHE A 38 -4.14 16.58 -0.45
N ILE A 39 -3.41 17.18 -1.39
CA ILE A 39 -3.16 18.62 -1.36
C ILE A 39 -4.49 19.39 -1.51
N GLU A 40 -5.38 18.93 -2.39
CA GLU A 40 -6.69 19.55 -2.65
C GLU A 40 -7.72 19.23 -1.56
N LEU A 41 -7.72 18.01 -1.02
CA LEU A 41 -8.67 17.62 0.02
C LEU A 41 -8.32 18.20 1.40
N ARG A 42 -7.04 18.48 1.68
CA ARG A 42 -6.59 19.03 2.97
C ARG A 42 -7.34 20.31 3.39
N PRO A 43 -7.47 21.35 2.55
CA PRO A 43 -8.26 22.53 2.90
C PRO A 43 -9.76 22.22 3.02
N LEU A 44 -10.31 21.28 2.25
CA LEU A 44 -11.72 20.87 2.36
C LEU A 44 -12.01 20.16 3.68
N PHE A 45 -11.16 19.24 4.13
CA PHE A 45 -11.28 18.59 5.43
C PHE A 45 -11.14 19.59 6.59
N LEU A 46 -10.25 20.57 6.47
CA LEU A 46 -10.10 21.60 7.50
C LEU A 46 -11.31 22.54 7.56
N ARG A 47 -11.88 22.91 6.40
CA ARG A 47 -12.96 23.89 6.30
C ARG A 47 -14.35 23.29 6.53
N HIS A 48 -14.63 22.10 5.99
CA HIS A 48 -15.94 21.43 6.01
C HIS A 48 -15.97 20.09 6.77
N GLY A 49 -14.83 19.62 7.28
CA GLY A 49 -14.81 18.39 8.08
C GLY A 49 -15.63 18.54 9.35
N LYS A 50 -16.45 17.52 9.67
CA LYS A 50 -17.11 17.42 10.98
C LYS A 50 -16.10 17.64 12.11
N PRO A 51 -16.51 18.20 13.27
CA PRO A 51 -15.59 18.56 14.36
C PRO A 51 -14.65 17.41 14.78
N TYR A 52 -15.13 16.16 14.75
CA TYR A 52 -14.34 14.96 15.01
C TYR A 52 -13.17 14.76 14.04
N ILE A 53 -13.37 15.00 12.74
CA ILE A 53 -12.34 14.85 11.69
C ILE A 53 -11.28 15.94 11.82
N ARG A 54 -11.70 17.16 12.23
CA ARG A 54 -10.83 18.30 12.50
C ARG A 54 -9.94 18.06 13.73
N VAL A 55 -10.47 17.39 14.77
CA VAL A 55 -9.72 17.00 15.98
C VAL A 55 -8.76 15.84 15.67
N LEU A 56 -9.19 14.85 14.89
CA LEU A 56 -8.35 13.72 14.46
C LEU A 56 -7.10 14.19 13.71
N TYR A 57 -7.25 15.11 12.76
CA TYR A 57 -6.12 15.66 11.98
C TYR A 57 -5.17 16.56 12.79
N ARG A 58 -5.62 17.14 13.91
CA ARG A 58 -4.74 17.90 14.81
C ARG A 58 -3.96 17.02 15.76
N SER A 59 -4.43 15.80 16.02
CA SER A 59 -3.78 14.91 16.97
C SER A 59 -2.55 14.24 16.35
N PRO A 60 -1.34 14.44 16.90
CA PRO A 60 -0.12 13.81 16.38
C PRO A 60 -0.19 12.28 16.42
N TYR A 61 -1.00 11.70 17.32
CA TYR A 61 -1.24 10.27 17.43
C TYR A 61 -1.93 9.69 16.18
N PHE A 62 -2.95 10.37 15.64
CA PHE A 62 -3.68 9.87 14.47
C PHE A 62 -2.83 9.87 13.20
N ILE A 63 -2.03 10.92 13.00
CA ILE A 63 -1.10 11.03 11.87
C ILE A 63 -0.03 9.92 11.91
N TRP A 64 0.35 9.47 13.10
CA TRP A 64 1.33 8.40 13.29
C TRP A 64 0.72 6.99 13.18
N MET A 65 -0.59 6.84 13.44
CA MET A 65 -1.30 5.55 13.30
C MET A 65 -1.69 5.21 11.86
N LEU A 66 -1.93 6.22 10.99
CA LEU A 66 -2.23 6.02 9.56
C LEU A 66 -1.21 5.13 8.82
N PRO A 67 0.12 5.32 8.96
CA PRO A 67 1.12 4.42 8.38
C PRO A 67 0.95 2.96 8.82
N VAL A 68 0.68 2.74 10.10
CA VAL A 68 0.55 1.38 10.69
C VAL A 68 -0.69 0.70 10.13
N PHE A 69 -1.83 1.40 10.07
CA PHE A 69 -3.05 0.89 9.47
C PHE A 69 -2.92 0.64 7.97
N GLY A 70 -2.28 1.55 7.23
CA GLY A 70 -2.05 1.37 5.80
C GLY A 70 -1.16 0.16 5.51
N ALA A 71 -0.07 0.00 6.28
CA ALA A 71 0.81 -1.17 6.16
C ALA A 71 0.08 -2.48 6.52
N PHE A 72 -0.77 -2.47 7.54
CA PHE A 72 -1.59 -3.63 7.91
C PHE A 72 -2.56 -4.01 6.79
N ILE A 73 -3.19 -3.03 6.13
CA ILE A 73 -4.13 -3.28 5.02
C ILE A 73 -3.39 -3.84 3.80
N ILE A 74 -2.22 -3.30 3.45
CA ILE A 74 -1.40 -3.83 2.33
C ILE A 74 -0.90 -5.26 2.63
N ALA A 75 -0.56 -5.55 3.88
CA ALA A 75 -0.12 -6.90 4.28
C ALA A 75 -1.29 -7.91 4.38
N SER A 76 -2.53 -7.42 4.36
CA SER A 76 -3.74 -8.24 4.47
C SER A 76 -4.28 -8.61 3.10
N PRO A 77 -5.17 -9.62 2.96
CA PRO A 77 -5.78 -10.00 1.67
C PRO A 77 -6.78 -8.94 1.12
N PHE A 78 -6.76 -7.72 1.66
CA PHE A 78 -7.56 -6.60 1.19
C PHE A 78 -6.93 -5.96 -0.07
N PRO A 79 -7.71 -5.17 -0.83
CA PRO A 79 -7.19 -4.42 -1.96
C PRO A 79 -6.06 -3.50 -1.48
N ASP A 80 -4.88 -3.71 -2.03
CA ASP A 80 -3.64 -2.98 -1.75
C ASP A 80 -3.82 -1.48 -2.00
N GLU A 81 -4.69 -1.09 -2.93
CA GLU A 81 -4.97 0.31 -3.26
C GLU A 81 -5.59 1.10 -2.09
N ILE A 82 -6.35 0.44 -1.22
CA ILE A 82 -6.92 1.07 0.00
C ILE A 82 -5.79 1.39 0.98
N GLY A 83 -4.89 0.44 1.18
CA GLY A 83 -3.72 0.61 2.03
C GLY A 83 -2.77 1.67 1.49
N VAL A 84 -2.54 1.69 0.17
CA VAL A 84 -1.75 2.71 -0.53
C VAL A 84 -2.35 4.10 -0.36
N GLY A 85 -3.67 4.24 -0.43
CA GLY A 85 -4.34 5.52 -0.20
C GLY A 85 -4.20 6.03 1.23
N ILE A 86 -4.29 5.13 2.22
CA ILE A 86 -4.06 5.46 3.63
C ILE A 86 -2.59 5.83 3.88
N LEU A 87 -1.65 5.16 3.23
CA LEU A 87 -0.24 5.54 3.29
C LEU A 87 0.01 6.90 2.63
N GLY A 88 -0.72 7.24 1.56
CA GLY A 88 -0.66 8.56 0.90
C GLY A 88 -1.13 9.71 1.81
N LEU A 89 -2.07 9.45 2.73
CA LEU A 89 -2.51 10.37 3.79
C LEU A 89 -1.43 10.63 4.84
N SER A 90 -0.49 9.70 4.98
CA SER A 90 0.47 9.67 6.06
C SER A 90 1.75 10.46 5.75
N LYS A 91 2.59 10.67 6.77
CA LYS A 91 3.88 11.36 6.63
C LYS A 91 4.99 10.50 6.01
N ILE A 92 4.70 9.31 5.49
CA ILE A 92 5.70 8.40 4.91
C ILE A 92 6.43 9.05 3.73
N LYS A 93 7.75 8.88 3.65
CA LYS A 93 8.57 9.33 2.51
C LYS A 93 8.38 8.39 1.32
N ARG A 94 8.54 8.91 0.08
CA ARG A 94 8.42 8.11 -1.16
C ARG A 94 9.28 6.84 -1.14
N TRP A 95 10.53 6.94 -0.69
CA TRP A 95 11.42 5.79 -0.57
C TRP A 95 10.98 4.74 0.47
N GLN A 96 10.35 5.17 1.57
CA GLN A 96 9.80 4.24 2.57
C GLN A 96 8.61 3.48 2.00
N PHE A 97 7.76 4.15 1.23
CA PHE A 97 6.64 3.51 0.52
C PHE A 97 7.14 2.47 -0.49
N PHE A 98 8.13 2.84 -1.31
CA PHE A 98 8.74 1.91 -2.29
C PHE A 98 9.25 0.63 -1.62
N LEU A 99 10.03 0.77 -0.55
CA LEU A 99 10.60 -0.39 0.15
C LEU A 99 9.49 -1.26 0.77
N LEU A 100 8.48 -0.62 1.37
CA LEU A 100 7.37 -1.31 2.03
C LEU A 100 6.49 -2.06 1.03
N SER A 101 6.06 -1.41 -0.06
CA SER A 101 5.23 -2.02 -1.11
C SER A 101 5.97 -3.18 -1.77
N LEU A 102 7.27 -3.03 -2.07
CA LEU A 102 8.07 -4.12 -2.64
C LEU A 102 8.12 -5.35 -1.73
N VAL A 103 8.42 -5.15 -0.43
CA VAL A 103 8.55 -6.24 0.53
C VAL A 103 7.21 -6.93 0.76
N LEU A 104 6.13 -6.15 0.97
CA LEU A 104 4.80 -6.72 1.22
C LEU A 104 4.26 -7.46 0.00
N ASN A 105 4.38 -6.89 -1.19
CA ASN A 105 3.91 -7.53 -2.42
C ASN A 105 4.73 -8.79 -2.75
N ALA A 106 6.05 -8.76 -2.56
CA ALA A 106 6.88 -9.95 -2.74
C ALA A 106 6.51 -11.08 -1.75
N ILE A 107 6.27 -10.75 -0.46
CA ILE A 107 5.82 -11.72 0.54
C ILE A 107 4.44 -12.28 0.19
N GLY A 108 3.49 -11.42 -0.18
CA GLY A 108 2.14 -11.83 -0.54
C GLY A 108 2.14 -12.79 -1.74
N ILE A 109 2.86 -12.44 -2.80
CA ILE A 109 2.98 -13.29 -4.00
C ILE A 109 3.70 -14.60 -3.66
N PHE A 110 4.76 -14.56 -2.86
CA PHE A 110 5.47 -15.77 -2.42
C PHE A 110 4.56 -16.72 -1.64
N LEU A 111 3.74 -16.20 -0.71
CA LEU A 111 2.77 -16.99 0.05
C LEU A 111 1.72 -17.61 -0.88
N VAL A 112 1.15 -16.82 -1.79
CA VAL A 112 0.15 -17.32 -2.76
C VAL A 112 0.73 -18.42 -3.64
N VAL A 113 1.95 -18.25 -4.16
CA VAL A 113 2.61 -19.26 -5.01
C VAL A 113 2.96 -20.52 -4.20
N THR A 114 3.42 -20.37 -2.95
CA THR A 114 3.76 -21.52 -2.10
C THR A 114 2.52 -22.32 -1.73
N ILE A 115 1.42 -21.65 -1.38
CA ILE A 115 0.13 -22.30 -1.12
C ILE A 115 -0.37 -22.99 -2.39
N ALA A 116 -0.28 -22.35 -3.55
CA ALA A 116 -0.71 -22.92 -4.82
C ALA A 116 0.11 -24.14 -5.26
N LYS A 117 1.36 -24.30 -4.79
CA LYS A 117 2.17 -25.51 -5.00
C LYS A 117 1.85 -26.63 -4.00
N LEU A 118 1.20 -26.30 -2.89
CA LEU A 118 0.89 -27.27 -1.82
C LEU A 118 -0.42 -28.04 -2.09
N PHE A 119 -1.28 -27.49 -2.96
CA PHE A 119 -2.57 -28.04 -3.39
C PHE A 119 -2.51 -28.53 -4.83
#